data_AF-A0A382GJQ8-F1
#
_entry.id   AF-A0A382GJQ8-F1
#
_cell.length_a   1.000
_cell.length_b   1.000
_cell.length_c   1.000
_cell.angle_alpha   90.00
_cell.angle_beta   90.00
_cell.angle_gamma   90.00
#
_symmetry.space_group_name_H-M   'P 1'
#
loop_
_entity.id
_entity.type
_entity.pdbx_description
1 polymer ?
#
loop_
_entity_poly.entity_id
_entity_poly.type
_entity_poly.pdbx_seq_one_letter_code
_entity_poly.pdbx_strand_id
1 'polypeptide(L)'
;ALEIHLDRVANALGIDPAVYRKSILVDEYSMTVNHMRVTSCGLGECIDKASKGSDFNSLHGALPPGKGIGLACGSYLSGAGLPIYWNKMPHTSVDLKIDRGGGVTAKCMQIDIGQGSDSVLAMTVAEILGIHPTDVNLVCADTDTTPIDLGAYSSRVTFMMGNAAIDAAEKLQKKLLAAVAEELNLCEEALSSGTERLQSAAGQIVHEVDGVQTGKRISFRKAVELAEAKFGQLSSTGSFTPQKLGGPYKGSGVGPTPAYSYSAAVARVCVDLETGIVTPEKIWIAHDIGRAINPILARGQIEGSVYMALGEIFMEEQAFRKGQHQFPSMLDYKTPTFLEMPPVESYLIETNDAEGPFGAKEVGQGALLPIPPAIANAVYNAIGARIDELPITPEKVLAALALQEKGELAQVGPSKFPDYQWPDPIKIDPVWYDEPPEKWVETRRRDGSKC
;
A
#
# COMPACT_ATOMS: atom_id res chain seq x y z
N ALA A 1 17.78 8.42 -1.17
CA ALA A 1 18.68 9.29 -0.35
C ALA A 1 18.68 8.92 1.14
N LEU A 2 17.54 9.05 1.86
CA LEU A 2 17.46 8.75 3.30
C LEU A 2 18.01 7.36 3.66
N GLU A 3 17.53 6.31 2.98
CA GLU A 3 17.98 4.93 3.24
C GLU A 3 19.48 4.69 2.98
N ILE A 4 20.06 5.36 1.98
CA ILE A 4 21.50 5.32 1.72
C ILE A 4 22.26 6.01 2.85
N HIS A 5 21.73 7.12 3.37
CA HIS A 5 22.32 7.81 4.50
C HIS A 5 22.27 6.97 5.78
N LEU A 6 21.13 6.35 6.09
CA LEU A 6 21.01 5.43 7.22
C LEU A 6 21.98 4.25 7.10
N ASP A 7 22.15 3.72 5.90
CA ASP A 7 23.13 2.65 5.65
C ASP A 7 24.57 3.12 5.85
N ARG A 8 24.92 4.33 5.41
CA ARG A 8 26.25 4.94 5.68
C ARG A 8 26.50 5.11 7.18
N VAL A 9 25.49 5.57 7.93
CA VAL A 9 25.59 5.72 9.38
C VAL A 9 25.80 4.36 10.06
N ALA A 10 25.01 3.35 9.69
CA ALA A 10 25.17 2.00 10.20
C ALA A 10 26.59 1.45 9.96
N ASN A 11 27.10 1.58 8.73
CA ASN A 11 28.46 1.18 8.37
C ASN A 11 29.53 1.94 9.17
N ALA A 12 29.40 3.26 9.29
CA ALA A 12 30.36 4.09 10.03
C ALA A 12 30.41 3.76 11.54
N LEU A 13 29.27 3.35 12.10
CA LEU A 13 29.15 2.97 13.51
C LEU A 13 29.39 1.47 13.77
N GLY A 14 29.55 0.66 12.72
CA GLY A 14 29.66 -0.80 12.84
C GLY A 14 28.39 -1.47 13.38
N ILE A 15 27.22 -0.86 13.14
CA ILE A 15 25.91 -1.38 13.56
C ILE A 15 25.30 -2.18 12.40
N ASP A 16 24.70 -3.33 12.71
CA ASP A 16 23.93 -4.10 11.72
C ASP A 16 22.82 -3.22 11.09
N PRO A 17 22.74 -3.12 9.75
CA PRO A 17 21.80 -2.22 9.09
C PRO A 17 20.32 -2.51 9.36
N ALA A 18 19.96 -3.77 9.63
CA ALA A 18 18.60 -4.16 9.99
C ALA A 18 18.30 -3.77 11.44
N VAL A 19 19.23 -4.04 12.36
CA VAL A 19 19.12 -3.63 13.78
C VAL A 19 18.98 -2.13 13.91
N TYR A 20 19.79 -1.35 13.16
CA TYR A 20 19.71 0.11 13.21
C TYR A 20 18.33 0.62 12.81
N ARG A 21 17.77 0.13 11.69
CA ARG A 21 16.42 0.52 11.23
C ARG A 21 15.33 0.12 12.22
N LYS A 22 15.45 -1.06 12.85
CA LYS A 22 14.52 -1.48 13.91
C LYS A 22 14.56 -0.60 15.15
N SER A 23 15.71 0.02 15.45
CA SER A 23 15.84 0.92 16.61
C SER A 23 15.20 2.30 16.43
N ILE A 24 14.79 2.65 15.22
CA ILE A 24 14.22 3.97 14.88
C ILE A 24 12.80 3.88 14.32
N LEU A 25 12.11 2.75 14.57
CA LEU A 25 10.73 2.57 14.16
C LEU A 25 9.78 3.53 14.90
N VAL A 26 8.66 3.80 14.26
CA VAL A 26 7.56 4.57 14.83
C VAL A 26 6.50 3.60 15.33
N ASP A 27 6.01 3.83 16.54
CA ASP A 27 4.95 3.01 17.14
C ASP A 27 3.61 3.21 16.43
N GLU A 28 2.73 2.22 16.53
CA GLU A 28 1.33 2.35 16.14
C GLU A 28 0.60 3.40 17.00
N TYR A 29 -0.48 3.96 16.47
CA TYR A 29 -1.26 5.03 17.11
C TYR A 29 -0.41 6.22 17.57
N SER A 30 0.58 6.59 16.74
CA SER A 30 1.43 7.74 16.98
C SER A 30 1.13 8.89 16.01
N MET A 31 1.59 10.07 16.38
CA MET A 31 1.63 11.24 15.52
C MET A 31 3.10 11.53 15.22
N THR A 32 3.43 11.98 14.01
CA THR A 32 4.79 12.46 13.69
C THR A 32 4.89 13.97 13.88
N VAL A 33 6.12 14.50 13.86
CA VAL A 33 6.39 15.95 13.95
C VAL A 33 5.72 16.74 12.82
N ASN A 34 5.46 16.09 11.68
CA ASN A 34 4.77 16.69 10.54
C ASN A 34 3.25 16.46 10.57
N HIS A 35 2.68 16.06 11.72
CA HIS A 35 1.25 15.76 11.88
C HIS A 35 0.73 14.64 10.97
N MET A 36 1.59 13.68 10.64
CA MET A 36 1.17 12.41 10.03
C MET A 36 0.74 11.45 11.14
N ARG A 37 -0.48 10.94 11.05
CA ARG A 37 -1.05 10.01 12.02
C ARG A 37 -0.83 8.57 11.57
N VAL A 38 -0.09 7.80 12.35
CA VAL A 38 0.20 6.39 12.11
C VAL A 38 -0.80 5.56 12.91
N THR A 39 -1.67 4.81 12.23
CA THR A 39 -2.69 3.94 12.84
C THR A 39 -2.19 2.52 13.04
N SER A 40 -1.33 2.04 12.15
CA SER A 40 -0.66 0.74 12.21
C SER A 40 0.74 0.84 11.60
N CYS A 41 1.69 0.02 12.06
CA CYS A 41 3.07 0.03 11.54
C CYS A 41 3.69 -1.38 11.54
N GLY A 42 3.68 -2.05 10.39
CA GLY A 42 4.24 -3.39 10.20
C GLY A 42 5.70 -3.41 9.76
N LEU A 43 6.41 -2.28 9.80
CA LEU A 43 7.77 -2.17 9.26
C LEU A 43 8.78 -3.09 9.96
N GLY A 44 8.65 -3.27 11.28
CA GLY A 44 9.51 -4.18 12.04
C GLY A 44 9.37 -5.63 11.57
N GLU A 45 8.14 -6.09 11.37
CA GLU A 45 7.88 -7.43 10.83
C GLU A 45 8.36 -7.55 9.37
N CYS A 46 8.22 -6.48 8.57
CA CYS A 46 8.76 -6.45 7.22
C CYS A 46 10.27 -6.68 7.21
N ILE A 47 11.02 -5.96 8.06
CA ILE A 47 12.48 -6.12 8.19
C ILE A 47 12.82 -7.56 8.59
N ASP A 48 12.11 -8.13 9.57
CA ASP A 48 12.37 -9.48 10.07
C ASP A 48 12.11 -10.54 9.00
N LYS A 49 11.00 -10.45 8.26
CA LYS A 49 10.66 -11.40 7.20
C LYS A 49 11.63 -11.33 6.04
N ALA A 50 11.93 -10.13 5.54
CA ALA A 50 12.86 -9.94 4.43
C ALA A 50 14.27 -10.41 4.80
N SER A 51 14.77 -9.99 5.98
CA SER A 51 16.12 -10.37 6.45
C SER A 51 16.27 -11.86 6.69
N LYS A 52 15.27 -12.49 7.33
CA LYS A 52 15.26 -13.94 7.56
C LYS A 52 15.14 -14.72 6.26
N GLY A 53 14.27 -14.28 5.35
CA GLY A 53 14.04 -14.95 4.07
C GLY A 53 15.25 -14.96 3.15
N SER A 54 16.12 -13.96 3.27
CA SER A 54 17.32 -13.79 2.46
C SER A 54 18.62 -14.21 3.15
N ASP A 55 18.56 -14.69 4.40
CA ASP A 55 19.74 -14.89 5.25
C ASP A 55 20.62 -13.63 5.38
N PHE A 56 20.01 -12.43 5.44
CA PHE A 56 20.72 -11.15 5.35
C PHE A 56 21.85 -11.03 6.37
N ASN A 57 21.57 -11.29 7.65
CA ASN A 57 22.54 -11.09 8.73
C ASN A 57 23.76 -12.00 8.64
N SER A 58 23.66 -13.18 8.01
CA SER A 58 24.79 -14.09 7.84
C SER A 58 25.60 -13.80 6.58
N LEU A 59 24.96 -13.21 5.56
CA LEU A 59 25.59 -12.92 4.27
C LEU A 59 26.17 -11.50 4.16
N HIS A 60 25.61 -10.52 4.87
CA HIS A 60 26.03 -9.13 4.79
C HIS A 60 27.49 -8.95 5.23
N GLY A 61 28.37 -8.66 4.26
CA GLY A 61 29.82 -8.53 4.48
C GLY A 61 30.59 -9.86 4.50
N ALA A 62 29.92 -10.99 4.25
CA ALA A 62 30.54 -12.32 4.19
C ALA A 62 30.57 -12.91 2.76
N LEU A 63 29.96 -12.23 1.78
CA LEU A 63 29.94 -12.64 0.39
C LEU A 63 31.32 -12.41 -0.30
N PRO A 64 31.65 -13.21 -1.34
CA PRO A 64 32.89 -13.04 -2.07
C PRO A 64 32.91 -11.70 -2.84
N PRO A 65 34.10 -11.21 -3.26
CA PRO A 65 34.23 -10.00 -4.06
C PRO A 65 33.31 -10.01 -5.30
N GLY A 66 32.69 -8.87 -5.57
CA GLY A 66 31.71 -8.73 -6.66
C GLY A 66 30.33 -9.29 -6.32
N LYS A 67 30.10 -9.89 -5.15
CA LYS A 67 28.76 -10.25 -4.68
C LYS A 67 28.39 -9.45 -3.45
N GLY A 68 27.17 -8.94 -3.43
CA GLY A 68 26.70 -8.12 -2.32
C GLY A 68 25.23 -8.34 -2.02
N ILE A 69 24.87 -8.02 -0.78
CA ILE A 69 23.50 -8.05 -0.30
C ILE A 69 23.22 -6.74 0.45
N GLY A 70 22.05 -6.15 0.23
CA GLY A 70 21.71 -4.85 0.77
C GLY A 70 20.25 -4.80 1.20
N LEU A 71 19.98 -4.04 2.26
CA LEU A 71 18.66 -3.86 2.84
C LEU A 71 18.27 -2.39 2.80
N ALA A 72 16.98 -2.12 2.56
CA ALA A 72 16.39 -0.81 2.74
C ALA A 72 14.90 -0.90 3.08
N CYS A 73 14.36 0.21 3.56
CA CYS A 73 12.97 0.36 3.98
C CYS A 73 12.26 1.50 3.23
N GLY A 74 10.95 1.46 3.24
CA GLY A 74 10.10 2.50 2.68
C GLY A 74 8.74 2.55 3.36
N SER A 75 8.05 3.68 3.21
CA SER A 75 6.66 3.84 3.59
C SER A 75 5.92 4.67 2.55
N TYR A 76 4.64 4.39 2.36
CA TYR A 76 3.82 5.14 1.42
C TYR A 76 2.41 5.34 1.94
N LEU A 77 1.73 6.32 1.36
CA LEU A 77 0.39 6.72 1.76
C LEU A 77 -0.68 5.83 1.10
N SER A 78 -1.71 5.48 1.86
CA SER A 78 -2.92 4.80 1.35
C SER A 78 -4.02 5.82 1.00
N GLY A 79 -3.74 6.64 0.00
CA GLY A 79 -4.62 7.71 -0.47
C GLY A 79 -4.42 9.06 0.23
N ALA A 80 -4.23 10.12 -0.56
CA ALA A 80 -4.03 11.46 -0.04
C ALA A 80 -5.27 11.97 0.74
N GLY A 81 -5.05 12.45 1.96
CA GLY A 81 -6.10 13.00 2.82
C GLY A 81 -6.69 14.31 2.30
N LEU A 82 -5.90 15.10 1.57
CA LEU A 82 -6.37 16.31 0.89
C LEU A 82 -6.84 15.96 -0.54
N PRO A 83 -8.10 16.25 -0.92
CA PRO A 83 -8.57 15.98 -2.28
C PRO A 83 -7.92 16.93 -3.30
N ILE A 84 -7.82 16.49 -4.56
CA ILE A 84 -7.36 17.34 -5.66
C ILE A 84 -8.28 18.55 -5.84
N TYR A 85 -9.59 18.36 -5.69
CA TYR A 85 -10.58 19.44 -5.70
C TYR A 85 -10.93 19.84 -4.27
N TRP A 86 -10.54 21.04 -3.87
CA TRP A 86 -10.71 21.52 -2.50
C TRP A 86 -12.16 21.91 -2.22
N ASN A 87 -12.95 20.93 -1.78
CA ASN A 87 -14.35 21.11 -1.41
C ASN A 87 -14.72 20.13 -0.26
N LYS A 88 -15.99 20.15 0.16
CA LYS A 88 -16.50 19.31 1.25
C LYS A 88 -17.24 18.05 0.75
N MET A 89 -17.19 17.78 -0.55
CA MET A 89 -17.89 16.64 -1.15
C MET A 89 -17.13 15.34 -0.89
N PRO A 90 -17.79 14.18 -0.96
CA PRO A 90 -17.13 12.88 -0.86
C PRO A 90 -15.98 12.71 -1.86
N HIS A 91 -14.93 12.00 -1.45
CA HIS A 91 -13.80 11.68 -2.33
C HIS A 91 -14.12 10.52 -3.27
N THR A 92 -15.09 9.69 -2.91
CA THR A 92 -15.57 8.58 -3.72
C THR A 92 -16.94 8.14 -3.25
N SER A 93 -17.71 7.59 -4.18
CA SER A 93 -19.04 7.06 -3.95
C SER A 93 -19.23 5.76 -4.73
N VAL A 94 -20.05 4.87 -4.18
CA VAL A 94 -20.42 3.60 -4.80
C VAL A 94 -21.94 3.45 -4.71
N ASP A 95 -22.58 3.22 -5.85
CA ASP A 95 -24.01 2.90 -5.90
C ASP A 95 -24.19 1.40 -6.07
N LEU A 96 -25.05 0.80 -5.26
CA LEU A 96 -25.43 -0.61 -5.37
C LEU A 96 -26.91 -0.74 -5.68
N LYS A 97 -27.23 -1.75 -6.49
CA LYS A 97 -28.59 -2.18 -6.80
C LYS A 97 -28.66 -3.70 -6.80
N ILE A 98 -29.71 -4.26 -6.19
CA ILE A 98 -30.02 -5.68 -6.26
C ILE A 98 -31.30 -5.85 -7.10
N ASP A 99 -31.21 -6.66 -8.15
CA ASP A 99 -32.36 -7.01 -9.00
C ASP A 99 -33.18 -8.15 -8.38
N ARG A 100 -34.45 -8.27 -8.80
CA ARG A 100 -35.38 -9.31 -8.32
C ARG A 100 -34.85 -10.74 -8.47
N GLY A 101 -33.96 -10.95 -9.45
CA GLY A 101 -33.29 -12.22 -9.70
C GLY A 101 -32.16 -12.55 -8.72
N GLY A 102 -31.77 -11.62 -7.84
CA GLY A 102 -30.62 -11.73 -6.94
C GLY A 102 -29.29 -11.22 -7.55
N GLY A 103 -29.30 -10.71 -8.77
CA GLY A 103 -28.10 -10.09 -9.37
C GLY A 103 -27.77 -8.77 -8.69
N VAL A 104 -26.50 -8.53 -8.40
CA VAL A 104 -26.03 -7.28 -7.79
C VAL A 104 -25.32 -6.46 -8.86
N THR A 105 -25.61 -5.18 -8.94
CA THR A 105 -24.86 -4.21 -9.75
C THR A 105 -24.16 -3.22 -8.84
N ALA A 106 -22.85 -3.07 -8.98
CA ALA A 106 -22.07 -2.04 -8.33
C ALA A 106 -21.59 -1.01 -9.35
N LYS A 107 -21.83 0.28 -9.08
CA LYS A 107 -21.42 1.39 -9.93
C LYS A 107 -20.43 2.29 -9.20
N CYS A 108 -19.31 2.60 -9.84
CA CYS A 108 -18.30 3.49 -9.29
C CYS A 108 -17.42 4.07 -10.40
N MET A 109 -17.12 5.36 -10.37
CA MET A 109 -16.26 6.02 -11.38
C MET A 109 -14.77 5.67 -11.23
N GLN A 110 -14.38 4.87 -10.23
CA GLN A 110 -13.00 4.36 -10.12
C GLN A 110 -12.55 3.72 -11.45
N ILE A 111 -11.24 3.81 -11.72
CA ILE A 111 -10.65 3.35 -12.98
C ILE A 111 -9.65 2.24 -12.67
N ASP A 112 -9.89 1.06 -13.23
CA ASP A 112 -8.91 -0.01 -13.27
C ASP A 112 -7.91 0.23 -14.42
N ILE A 113 -6.65 0.48 -14.06
CA ILE A 113 -5.52 0.67 -14.97
C ILE A 113 -4.61 -0.57 -15.00
N GLY A 114 -5.12 -1.72 -14.56
CA GLY A 114 -4.40 -3.00 -14.47
C GLY A 114 -4.05 -3.43 -13.06
N GLN A 115 -4.32 -2.59 -12.04
CA GLN A 115 -4.11 -2.92 -10.63
C GLN A 115 -5.16 -3.88 -10.06
N GLY A 116 -6.30 -4.03 -10.73
CA GLY A 116 -7.37 -4.95 -10.31
C GLY A 116 -8.38 -4.35 -9.32
N SER A 117 -8.60 -3.03 -9.36
CA SER A 117 -9.59 -2.36 -8.52
C SER A 117 -11.03 -2.81 -8.81
N ASP A 118 -11.34 -3.23 -10.04
CA ASP A 118 -12.63 -3.83 -10.38
C ASP A 118 -12.87 -5.11 -9.56
N SER A 119 -11.85 -5.97 -9.51
CA SER A 119 -11.89 -7.20 -8.72
C SER A 119 -12.03 -6.92 -7.22
N VAL A 120 -11.31 -5.92 -6.71
CA VAL A 120 -11.41 -5.48 -5.30
C VAL A 120 -12.81 -4.96 -4.98
N LEU A 121 -13.43 -4.18 -5.87
CA LEU A 121 -14.80 -3.70 -5.71
C LEU A 121 -15.79 -4.86 -5.63
N ALA A 122 -15.73 -5.79 -6.59
CA ALA A 122 -16.62 -6.95 -6.63
C ALA A 122 -16.46 -7.82 -5.37
N MET A 123 -15.22 -8.12 -4.96
CA MET A 123 -14.93 -8.90 -3.75
C MET A 123 -15.43 -8.20 -2.48
N THR A 124 -15.25 -6.88 -2.39
CA THR A 124 -15.69 -6.09 -1.24
C THR A 124 -17.21 -6.13 -1.08
N VAL A 125 -17.95 -5.93 -2.17
CA VAL A 125 -19.42 -5.99 -2.15
C VAL A 125 -19.90 -7.42 -1.86
N ALA A 126 -19.28 -8.41 -2.50
CA ALA A 126 -19.64 -9.81 -2.36
C ALA A 126 -19.43 -10.34 -0.93
N GLU A 127 -18.32 -9.95 -0.27
CA GLU A 127 -18.02 -10.33 1.11
C GLU A 127 -19.12 -9.86 2.07
N ILE A 128 -19.55 -8.59 1.94
CA ILE A 128 -20.61 -8.05 2.80
C ILE A 128 -21.95 -8.71 2.50
N LEU A 129 -22.30 -8.91 1.23
CA LEU A 129 -23.57 -9.53 0.86
C LEU A 129 -23.58 -11.06 1.00
N GLY A 130 -22.43 -11.67 1.31
CA GLY A 130 -22.26 -13.11 1.45
C GLY A 130 -22.53 -13.87 0.15
N ILE A 131 -22.20 -13.33 -1.01
CA ILE A 131 -22.40 -13.92 -2.35
C ILE A 131 -21.07 -14.18 -3.05
N HIS A 132 -21.08 -14.79 -4.24
CA HIS A 132 -19.84 -14.96 -5.01
C HIS A 132 -19.47 -13.65 -5.73
N PRO A 133 -18.18 -13.27 -5.85
CA PRO A 133 -17.79 -12.07 -6.58
C PRO A 133 -18.30 -12.00 -8.02
N THR A 134 -18.49 -13.15 -8.68
CA THR A 134 -19.06 -13.23 -10.04
C THR A 134 -20.55 -12.89 -10.11
N ASP A 135 -21.25 -12.83 -8.97
CA ASP A 135 -22.65 -12.40 -8.89
C ASP A 135 -22.78 -10.86 -8.85
N VAL A 136 -21.65 -10.15 -8.79
CA VAL A 136 -21.56 -8.69 -8.79
C VAL A 136 -21.17 -8.21 -10.19
N ASN A 137 -22.11 -7.53 -10.86
CA ASN A 137 -21.87 -6.85 -12.12
C ASN A 137 -21.32 -5.45 -11.87
N LEU A 138 -20.28 -5.06 -12.59
CA LEU A 138 -19.65 -3.74 -12.43
C LEU A 138 -20.05 -2.80 -13.56
N VAL A 139 -20.32 -1.55 -13.23
CA VAL A 139 -20.37 -0.43 -14.18
C VAL A 139 -19.38 0.61 -13.67
N CYS A 140 -18.24 0.72 -14.36
CA CYS A 140 -17.13 1.55 -13.90
C CYS A 140 -16.70 2.58 -14.95
N ALA A 141 -16.08 3.66 -14.47
CA ALA A 141 -15.46 4.71 -15.29
C ALA A 141 -16.38 5.36 -16.36
N ASP A 142 -17.67 5.53 -16.08
CA ASP A 142 -18.63 6.22 -16.96
C ASP A 142 -19.21 7.45 -16.27
N THR A 143 -18.86 8.63 -16.78
CA THR A 143 -19.27 9.93 -16.20
C THR A 143 -20.77 10.18 -16.24
N ASP A 144 -21.51 9.52 -17.13
CA ASP A 144 -22.96 9.69 -17.26
C ASP A 144 -23.73 8.76 -16.32
N THR A 145 -23.15 7.62 -15.94
CA THR A 145 -23.89 6.54 -15.26
C THR A 145 -23.33 6.10 -13.92
N THR A 146 -22.14 6.55 -13.53
CA THR A 146 -21.47 6.17 -12.27
C THR A 146 -21.26 7.35 -11.33
N PRO A 147 -21.33 7.13 -10.01
CA PRO A 147 -21.09 8.18 -9.03
C PRO A 147 -19.59 8.53 -8.95
N ILE A 148 -19.28 9.75 -8.48
CA ILE A 148 -17.93 10.35 -8.52
C ILE A 148 -16.86 9.48 -7.83
N ASP A 149 -15.68 9.45 -8.43
CA ASP A 149 -14.42 9.04 -7.83
C ASP A 149 -13.32 9.99 -8.35
N LEU A 150 -12.37 10.38 -7.49
CA LEU A 150 -11.34 11.35 -7.88
C LEU A 150 -10.25 10.77 -8.79
N GLY A 151 -10.25 9.46 -9.04
CA GLY A 151 -9.34 8.76 -9.95
C GLY A 151 -8.37 7.83 -9.24
N ALA A 152 -7.65 7.04 -10.06
CA ALA A 152 -6.63 6.10 -9.62
C ALA A 152 -5.26 6.78 -9.51
N TYR A 153 -4.96 7.35 -8.33
CA TYR A 153 -3.68 7.97 -8.00
C TYR A 153 -3.39 7.84 -6.50
N SER A 154 -2.14 8.04 -6.08
CA SER A 154 -1.75 8.05 -4.66
C SER A 154 -2.20 6.79 -3.90
N SER A 155 -2.22 5.65 -4.60
CA SER A 155 -2.72 4.36 -4.13
C SER A 155 -4.05 4.39 -3.33
N ARG A 156 -4.97 5.29 -3.70
CA ARG A 156 -6.17 5.57 -2.91
C ARG A 156 -7.32 4.58 -3.08
N VAL A 157 -7.38 3.89 -4.21
CA VAL A 157 -8.62 3.24 -4.69
C VAL A 157 -9.10 2.18 -3.71
N THR A 158 -8.28 1.18 -3.38
CA THR A 158 -8.64 0.13 -2.42
C THR A 158 -9.18 0.73 -1.12
N PHE A 159 -8.47 1.68 -0.53
CA PHE A 159 -8.82 2.24 0.77
C PHE A 159 -10.13 3.05 0.72
N MET A 160 -10.23 4.01 -0.20
CA MET A 160 -11.36 4.93 -0.25
C MET A 160 -12.60 4.26 -0.87
N MET A 161 -12.46 3.67 -2.06
CA MET A 161 -13.57 3.02 -2.74
C MET A 161 -14.03 1.78 -1.96
N GLY A 162 -13.10 1.04 -1.33
CA GLY A 162 -13.46 -0.11 -0.50
C GLY A 162 -14.36 0.29 0.66
N ASN A 163 -14.01 1.34 1.39
CA ASN A 163 -14.84 1.84 2.48
C ASN A 163 -16.22 2.35 2.01
N ALA A 164 -16.29 3.02 0.84
CA ALA A 164 -17.56 3.43 0.25
C ALA A 164 -18.41 2.23 -0.21
N ALA A 165 -17.79 1.19 -0.78
CA ALA A 165 -18.47 -0.04 -1.16
C ALA A 165 -19.03 -0.79 0.04
N ILE A 166 -18.27 -0.88 1.15
CA ILE A 166 -18.76 -1.49 2.38
C ILE A 166 -19.93 -0.69 2.95
N ASP A 167 -19.86 0.65 3.00
CA ASP A 167 -20.97 1.49 3.47
C ASP A 167 -22.24 1.29 2.62
N ALA A 168 -22.12 1.18 1.30
CA ALA A 168 -23.26 0.88 0.43
C ALA A 168 -23.82 -0.53 0.69
N ALA A 169 -22.95 -1.54 0.79
CA ALA A 169 -23.32 -2.93 0.91
C ALA A 169 -23.97 -3.24 2.28
N GLU A 170 -23.46 -2.66 3.37
CA GLU A 170 -24.03 -2.84 4.71
C GLU A 170 -25.46 -2.30 4.81
N LYS A 171 -25.78 -1.20 4.12
CA LYS A 171 -27.15 -0.65 4.07
C LYS A 171 -28.13 -1.63 3.40
N LEU A 172 -27.69 -2.33 2.35
CA LEU A 172 -28.50 -3.36 1.69
C LEU A 172 -28.56 -4.64 2.51
N GLN A 173 -27.44 -5.07 3.08
CA GLN A 173 -27.37 -6.23 3.96
C GLN A 173 -28.36 -6.07 5.12
N LYS A 174 -28.42 -4.90 5.78
CA LYS A 174 -29.39 -4.62 6.84
C LYS A 174 -30.84 -4.83 6.40
N LYS A 175 -31.22 -4.42 5.18
CA LYS A 175 -32.57 -4.68 4.64
C LYS A 175 -32.83 -6.18 4.44
N LEU A 176 -31.85 -6.91 3.90
CA LEU A 176 -31.95 -8.36 3.71
C LEU A 176 -32.10 -9.09 5.05
N LEU A 177 -31.24 -8.80 6.02
CA LEU A 177 -31.27 -9.41 7.35
C LEU A 177 -32.59 -9.10 8.08
N ALA A 178 -33.08 -7.86 8.00
CA ALA A 178 -34.34 -7.48 8.64
C ALA A 178 -35.55 -8.21 8.04
N ALA A 179 -35.57 -8.48 6.73
CA ALA A 179 -36.64 -9.24 6.10
C ALA A 179 -36.57 -10.74 6.45
N VAL A 180 -35.36 -11.30 6.53
CA VAL A 180 -35.14 -12.71 6.93
C VAL A 180 -35.47 -12.93 8.41
N ALA A 181 -35.12 -11.98 9.29
CA ALA A 181 -35.44 -12.08 10.71
C ALA A 181 -36.96 -12.17 10.95
N GLU A 182 -37.75 -11.40 10.20
CA GLU A 182 -39.21 -11.45 10.27
C GLU A 182 -39.76 -12.78 9.74
N GLU A 183 -39.29 -13.25 8.58
CA GLU A 183 -39.69 -14.54 8.02
C GLU A 183 -39.41 -15.71 8.98
N LEU A 184 -38.27 -15.67 9.68
CA LEU A 184 -37.87 -16.70 10.64
C LEU A 184 -38.48 -16.49 12.04
N ASN A 185 -39.28 -15.45 12.24
CA ASN A 185 -39.87 -15.04 13.52
C ASN A 185 -38.82 -14.96 14.65
N LEU A 186 -37.67 -14.33 14.36
CA LEU A 186 -36.60 -14.18 15.35
C LEU A 186 -36.92 -13.08 16.37
N CYS A 187 -36.45 -13.27 17.59
CA CYS A 187 -36.68 -12.32 18.68
C CYS A 187 -35.74 -11.10 18.56
N GLU A 188 -36.31 -9.89 18.56
CA GLU A 188 -35.54 -8.63 18.49
C GLU A 188 -34.61 -8.45 19.70
N GLU A 189 -35.03 -8.89 20.88
CA GLU A 189 -34.21 -8.88 22.10
C GLU A 189 -33.00 -9.82 21.97
N ALA A 190 -33.18 -10.99 21.35
CA ALA A 190 -32.09 -11.95 21.14
C ALA A 190 -31.11 -11.50 20.04
N LEU A 191 -31.61 -10.83 19.00
CA LEU A 191 -30.78 -10.21 17.97
C LEU A 191 -29.98 -9.03 18.52
N SER A 192 -30.58 -8.21 19.39
CA SER A 192 -29.92 -7.05 20.00
C SER A 192 -28.94 -7.42 21.11
N SER A 193 -29.20 -8.49 21.87
CA SER A 193 -28.23 -9.06 22.82
C SER A 193 -27.05 -9.77 22.13
N GLY A 194 -27.21 -10.11 20.84
CA GLY A 194 -26.24 -10.86 20.06
C GLY A 194 -26.24 -12.36 20.34
N THR A 195 -27.20 -12.86 21.12
CA THR A 195 -27.46 -14.29 21.37
C THR A 195 -27.89 -14.98 20.09
N GLU A 196 -28.76 -14.33 19.31
CA GLU A 196 -29.11 -14.75 17.94
C GLU A 196 -28.44 -13.84 16.92
N ARG A 197 -28.00 -14.41 15.80
CA ARG A 197 -27.41 -13.64 14.69
C ARG A 197 -27.86 -14.18 13.34
N LEU A 198 -27.95 -13.29 12.37
CA LEU A 198 -28.05 -13.64 10.97
C LEU A 198 -26.77 -13.20 10.26
N GLN A 199 -26.15 -14.11 9.51
CA GLN A 199 -24.95 -13.84 8.74
C GLN A 199 -25.19 -14.14 7.27
N SER A 200 -24.71 -13.26 6.39
CA SER A 200 -24.67 -13.54 4.95
C SER A 200 -23.40 -14.34 4.64
N ALA A 201 -23.55 -15.55 4.09
CA ALA A 201 -22.43 -16.43 3.74
C ALA A 201 -22.83 -17.41 2.63
N ALA A 202 -21.92 -17.65 1.68
CA ALA A 202 -22.04 -18.68 0.64
C ALA A 202 -23.38 -18.67 -0.15
N GLY A 203 -23.86 -17.47 -0.52
CA GLY A 203 -25.11 -17.26 -1.25
C GLY A 203 -26.36 -17.48 -0.38
N GLN A 204 -26.24 -17.43 0.94
CA GLN A 204 -27.31 -17.68 1.90
C GLN A 204 -27.24 -16.69 3.07
N ILE A 205 -28.36 -16.52 3.76
CA ILE A 205 -28.41 -15.94 5.11
C ILE A 205 -28.66 -17.09 6.08
N VAL A 206 -27.71 -17.31 6.99
CA VAL A 206 -27.72 -18.37 7.99
C VAL A 206 -28.06 -17.80 9.36
N HIS A 207 -28.79 -18.58 10.16
CA HIS A 207 -29.12 -18.24 11.55
C HIS A 207 -28.20 -18.95 12.52
N GLU A 208 -27.70 -18.20 13.48
CA GLU A 208 -26.80 -18.66 14.53
C GLU A 208 -27.36 -18.32 15.91
N VAL A 209 -27.13 -19.21 16.87
CA VAL A 209 -27.38 -19.00 18.30
C VAL A 209 -26.07 -19.27 19.03
N ASP A 210 -25.61 -18.31 19.83
CA ASP A 210 -24.35 -18.38 20.58
C ASP A 210 -23.14 -18.80 19.72
N GLY A 211 -23.10 -18.34 18.46
CA GLY A 211 -22.03 -18.63 17.49
C GLY A 211 -22.14 -20.01 16.83
N VAL A 212 -23.24 -20.74 17.00
CA VAL A 212 -23.49 -22.05 16.38
C VAL A 212 -24.66 -21.97 15.41
N GLN A 213 -24.47 -22.45 14.18
CA GLN A 213 -25.53 -22.47 13.17
C GLN A 213 -26.67 -23.41 13.56
N THR A 214 -27.91 -22.89 13.52
CA THR A 214 -29.12 -23.62 13.93
C THR A 214 -29.69 -24.52 12.83
N GLY A 215 -29.10 -24.45 11.62
CA GLY A 215 -29.59 -25.12 10.40
C GLY A 215 -30.68 -24.34 9.65
N LYS A 216 -31.24 -23.27 10.23
CA LYS A 216 -32.15 -22.36 9.52
C LYS A 216 -31.33 -21.51 8.54
N ARG A 217 -31.72 -21.54 7.26
CA ARG A 217 -31.05 -20.82 6.17
C ARG A 217 -32.04 -20.36 5.13
N ILE A 218 -31.81 -19.16 4.60
CA ILE A 218 -32.58 -18.59 3.49
C ILE A 218 -31.59 -18.30 2.35
N SER A 219 -31.89 -18.76 1.13
CA SER A 219 -31.05 -18.42 -0.03
C SER A 219 -31.02 -16.90 -0.24
N PHE A 220 -29.91 -16.36 -0.77
CA PHE A 220 -29.78 -14.94 -1.07
C PHE A 220 -30.95 -14.43 -1.94
N ARG A 221 -31.31 -15.18 -2.98
CA ARG A 221 -32.47 -14.85 -3.84
C ARG A 221 -33.77 -14.76 -3.06
N LYS A 222 -34.05 -15.70 -2.15
CA LYS A 222 -35.26 -15.66 -1.32
C LYS A 222 -35.23 -14.47 -0.35
N ALA A 223 -34.06 -14.16 0.21
CA ALA A 223 -33.91 -12.96 1.05
C ALA A 223 -34.16 -11.67 0.27
N VAL A 224 -33.72 -11.59 -0.99
CA VAL A 224 -34.01 -10.48 -1.90
C VAL A 224 -35.51 -10.36 -2.16
N GLU A 225 -36.21 -11.46 -2.44
CA GLU A 225 -37.68 -11.46 -2.62
C GLU A 225 -38.41 -10.92 -1.38
N LEU A 226 -38.00 -11.38 -0.18
CA LEU A 226 -38.59 -10.93 1.09
C LEU A 226 -38.31 -9.45 1.33
N ALA A 227 -37.07 -9.01 1.12
CA ALA A 227 -36.69 -7.62 1.32
C ALA A 227 -37.34 -6.69 0.29
N GLU A 228 -37.46 -7.10 -0.97
CA GLU A 228 -38.13 -6.30 -2.01
C GLU A 228 -39.63 -6.17 -1.72
N ALA A 229 -40.28 -7.26 -1.27
CA ALA A 229 -41.69 -7.21 -0.88
C ALA A 229 -41.94 -6.21 0.27
N LYS A 230 -40.97 -6.06 1.18
CA LYS A 230 -41.07 -5.17 2.35
C LYS A 230 -40.64 -3.73 2.07
N PHE A 231 -39.54 -3.53 1.35
CA PHE A 231 -38.89 -2.23 1.20
C PHE A 231 -38.98 -1.65 -0.22
N GLY A 232 -39.56 -2.38 -1.17
CA GLY A 232 -39.53 -2.02 -2.58
C GLY A 232 -38.14 -2.22 -3.20
N GLN A 233 -37.81 -1.43 -4.23
CA GLN A 233 -36.54 -1.55 -4.93
C GLN A 233 -35.34 -1.49 -3.96
N LEU A 234 -34.43 -2.45 -4.11
CA LEU A 234 -33.24 -2.57 -3.28
C LEU A 234 -32.07 -1.84 -3.93
N SER A 235 -31.87 -0.59 -3.52
CA SER A 235 -30.67 0.19 -3.85
C SER A 235 -30.11 0.92 -2.63
N SER A 236 -28.83 1.27 -2.70
CA SER A 236 -28.12 2.09 -1.71
C SER A 236 -26.95 2.83 -2.36
N THR A 237 -26.53 3.91 -1.70
CA THR A 237 -25.29 4.63 -2.02
C THR A 237 -24.40 4.62 -0.79
N GLY A 238 -23.12 4.39 -1.00
CA GLY A 238 -22.07 4.56 -0.01
C GLY A 238 -21.08 5.64 -0.44
N SER A 239 -20.42 6.27 0.52
CA SER A 239 -19.48 7.34 0.24
C SER A 239 -18.39 7.41 1.29
N PHE A 240 -17.20 7.86 0.89
CA PHE A 240 -16.07 8.00 1.80
C PHE A 240 -15.35 9.34 1.63
N THR A 241 -15.05 9.96 2.77
CA THR A 241 -14.18 11.12 2.89
C THR A 241 -13.22 10.82 4.05
N PRO A 242 -11.89 10.89 3.83
CA PRO A 242 -10.93 10.88 4.93
C PRO A 242 -11.31 11.91 6.00
N GLN A 243 -11.01 11.60 7.26
CA GLN A 243 -11.09 12.61 8.31
C GLN A 243 -10.18 13.81 7.99
N LYS A 244 -10.39 14.95 8.66
CA LYS A 244 -9.51 16.10 8.49
C LYS A 244 -8.11 15.77 9.03
N LEU A 245 -7.13 15.70 8.15
CA LEU A 245 -5.74 15.38 8.46
C LEU A 245 -4.81 16.57 8.18
N GLY A 246 -3.61 16.53 8.75
CA GLY A 246 -2.58 17.58 8.59
C GLY A 246 -2.54 18.61 9.73
N GLY A 247 -1.38 19.21 9.92
CA GLY A 247 -1.10 20.18 10.99
C GLY A 247 -1.51 21.62 10.67
N PRO A 248 -1.45 22.54 11.65
CA PRO A 248 -1.89 23.94 11.53
C PRO A 248 -0.87 24.84 10.80
N TYR A 249 -0.23 24.34 9.74
CA TYR A 249 0.81 25.07 8.99
C TYR A 249 0.67 24.85 7.49
N LYS A 250 1.15 25.80 6.68
CA LYS A 250 1.06 25.73 5.21
C LYS A 250 1.91 24.56 4.69
N GLY A 251 1.34 23.77 3.77
CA GLY A 251 2.01 22.60 3.19
C GLY A 251 1.70 21.29 3.93
N SER A 252 1.09 21.33 5.11
CA SER A 252 0.73 20.15 5.90
C SER A 252 -0.30 19.24 5.24
N GLY A 253 -0.96 19.68 4.16
CA GLY A 253 -1.93 18.89 3.40
C GLY A 253 -1.32 17.88 2.42
N VAL A 254 0.00 17.92 2.21
CA VAL A 254 0.72 16.95 1.36
C VAL A 254 1.41 15.91 2.23
N GLY A 255 1.09 14.64 2.02
CA GLY A 255 1.61 13.52 2.81
C GLY A 255 0.60 12.89 3.77
N PRO A 256 -0.29 13.64 4.49
CA PRO A 256 -1.29 13.00 5.33
C PRO A 256 -2.23 12.10 4.55
N THR A 257 -2.58 10.98 5.17
CA THR A 257 -3.38 9.89 4.64
C THR A 257 -4.09 9.19 5.79
N PRO A 258 -5.23 8.50 5.55
CA PRO A 258 -5.89 7.68 6.56
C PRO A 258 -4.95 6.64 7.20
N ALA A 259 -4.14 5.98 6.36
CA ALA A 259 -3.19 4.94 6.75
C ALA A 259 -1.90 4.97 5.90
N TYR A 260 -0.84 4.34 6.39
CA TYR A 260 0.44 4.18 5.70
C TYR A 260 0.80 2.70 5.52
N SER A 261 1.25 2.33 4.34
CA SER A 261 1.91 1.04 4.09
C SER A 261 3.41 1.15 4.39
N TYR A 262 4.03 0.01 4.67
CA TYR A 262 5.46 -0.07 4.99
C TYR A 262 6.09 -1.24 4.24
N SER A 263 7.34 -1.08 3.82
CA SER A 263 8.04 -2.10 3.05
C SER A 263 9.48 -2.24 3.53
N ALA A 264 9.99 -3.46 3.53
CA ALA A 264 11.42 -3.73 3.62
C ALA A 264 11.82 -4.64 2.47
N ALA A 265 12.88 -4.28 1.76
CA ALA A 265 13.45 -5.08 0.69
C ALA A 265 14.90 -5.45 1.01
N VAL A 266 15.26 -6.69 0.67
CA VAL A 266 16.63 -7.16 0.58
C VAL A 266 16.92 -7.54 -0.86
N ALA A 267 18.00 -7.01 -1.42
CA ALA A 267 18.46 -7.34 -2.76
C ALA A 267 19.82 -8.03 -2.68
N ARG A 268 19.98 -9.13 -3.42
CA ARG A 268 21.29 -9.76 -3.68
C ARG A 268 21.69 -9.47 -5.11
N VAL A 269 22.94 -9.02 -5.31
CA VAL A 269 23.47 -8.63 -6.62
C VAL A 269 24.82 -9.30 -6.88
N CYS A 270 25.12 -9.47 -8.16
CA CYS A 270 26.44 -9.78 -8.69
C CYS A 270 26.92 -8.57 -9.51
N VAL A 271 28.16 -8.16 -9.33
CA VAL A 271 28.83 -7.09 -10.06
C VAL A 271 30.00 -7.71 -10.81
N ASP A 272 29.98 -7.61 -12.12
CA ASP A 272 31.14 -7.91 -12.95
C ASP A 272 32.16 -6.78 -12.79
N LEU A 273 33.32 -7.09 -12.19
CA LEU A 273 34.35 -6.10 -11.89
C LEU A 273 35.10 -5.61 -13.13
N GLU A 274 35.07 -6.36 -14.24
CA GLU A 274 35.72 -5.97 -15.50
C GLU A 274 34.82 -5.07 -16.35
N THR A 275 33.50 -5.31 -16.33
CA THR A 275 32.54 -4.58 -17.17
C THR A 275 31.71 -3.54 -16.41
N GLY A 276 31.64 -3.65 -15.08
CA GLY A 276 30.79 -2.83 -14.23
C GLY A 276 29.31 -3.21 -14.25
N ILE A 277 28.93 -4.28 -14.98
CA ILE A 277 27.54 -4.70 -15.09
C ILE A 277 27.06 -5.25 -13.74
N VAL A 278 25.94 -4.71 -13.26
CA VAL A 278 25.25 -5.17 -12.05
C VAL A 278 24.07 -6.05 -12.44
N THR A 279 24.01 -7.27 -11.92
CA THR A 279 22.91 -8.22 -12.11
C THR A 279 22.24 -8.51 -10.78
N PRO A 280 20.95 -8.16 -10.60
CA PRO A 280 20.16 -8.64 -9.47
C PRO A 280 19.99 -10.16 -9.54
N GLU A 281 20.39 -10.88 -8.49
CA GLU A 281 20.26 -12.33 -8.45
C GLU A 281 18.92 -12.77 -7.84
N LYS A 282 18.45 -12.06 -6.82
CA LYS A 282 17.16 -12.32 -6.14
C LYS A 282 16.78 -11.11 -5.28
N ILE A 283 15.48 -10.84 -5.19
CA ILE A 283 14.91 -9.80 -4.32
C ILE A 283 13.91 -10.45 -3.36
N TRP A 284 14.01 -10.10 -2.08
CA TRP A 284 13.04 -10.43 -1.05
C TRP A 284 12.38 -9.15 -0.60
N ILE A 285 11.06 -9.11 -0.58
CA ILE A 285 10.33 -7.92 -0.20
C ILE A 285 9.15 -8.29 0.69
N ALA A 286 9.12 -7.68 1.85
CA ALA A 286 7.98 -7.74 2.75
C ALA A 286 7.24 -6.41 2.70
N HIS A 287 5.92 -6.47 2.57
CA HIS A 287 5.06 -5.31 2.44
C HIS A 287 3.86 -5.42 3.39
N ASP A 288 3.76 -4.45 4.28
CA ASP A 288 2.62 -4.21 5.15
C ASP A 288 1.47 -3.60 4.36
N ILE A 289 0.57 -4.49 3.97
CA ILE A 289 -0.64 -4.24 3.21
C ILE A 289 -1.88 -4.14 4.12
N GLY A 290 -1.71 -4.22 5.44
CA GLY A 290 -2.83 -4.29 6.39
C GLY A 290 -3.63 -5.59 6.29
N ARG A 291 -4.43 -5.77 5.23
CA ARG A 291 -5.17 -7.00 4.91
C ARG A 291 -5.16 -7.18 3.40
N ALA A 292 -4.72 -8.34 2.93
CA ALA A 292 -4.71 -8.63 1.51
C ALA A 292 -6.12 -9.03 1.04
N ILE A 293 -6.84 -8.10 0.40
CA ILE A 293 -8.16 -8.40 -0.22
C ILE A 293 -8.02 -9.48 -1.29
N ASN A 294 -7.01 -9.35 -2.15
CA ASN A 294 -6.64 -10.36 -3.12
C ASN A 294 -5.12 -10.59 -3.07
N PRO A 295 -4.65 -11.66 -2.40
CA PRO A 295 -3.23 -11.95 -2.28
C PRO A 295 -2.50 -12.22 -3.59
N ILE A 296 -3.21 -12.63 -4.66
CA ILE A 296 -2.62 -12.88 -5.97
C ILE A 296 -2.32 -11.53 -6.64
N LEU A 297 -3.30 -10.63 -6.68
CA LEU A 297 -3.13 -9.28 -7.23
C LEU A 297 -2.09 -8.49 -6.43
N ALA A 298 -2.09 -8.60 -5.10
CA ALA A 298 -1.11 -7.94 -4.24
C ALA A 298 0.32 -8.35 -4.56
N ARG A 299 0.59 -9.65 -4.78
CA ARG A 299 1.92 -10.12 -5.22
C ARG A 299 2.28 -9.61 -6.61
N GLY A 300 1.34 -9.61 -7.54
CA GLY A 300 1.56 -9.04 -8.88
C GLY A 300 1.92 -7.54 -8.84
N GLN A 301 1.32 -6.75 -7.95
CA GLN A 301 1.68 -5.34 -7.74
C GLN A 301 3.11 -5.18 -7.17
N ILE A 302 3.50 -6.06 -6.26
CA ILE A 302 4.87 -6.10 -5.72
C ILE A 302 5.89 -6.47 -6.81
N GLU A 303 5.59 -7.47 -7.64
CA GLU A 303 6.42 -7.86 -8.78
C GLU A 303 6.56 -6.72 -9.80
N GLY A 304 5.45 -6.03 -10.12
CA GLY A 304 5.46 -4.82 -10.95
C GLY A 304 6.27 -3.68 -10.34
N SER A 305 6.26 -3.54 -9.01
CA SER A 305 7.09 -2.58 -8.29
C SER A 305 8.59 -2.88 -8.41
N VAL A 306 8.96 -4.16 -8.37
CA VAL A 306 10.33 -4.60 -8.65
C VAL A 306 10.71 -4.27 -10.09
N TYR A 307 9.87 -4.58 -11.06
CA TYR A 307 10.11 -4.24 -12.46
C TYR A 307 10.39 -2.75 -12.65
N MET A 308 9.52 -1.88 -12.11
CA MET A 308 9.71 -0.42 -12.20
C MET A 308 10.99 0.04 -11.49
N ALA A 309 11.29 -0.51 -10.31
CA ALA A 309 12.51 -0.17 -9.58
C ALA A 309 13.79 -0.55 -10.33
N LEU A 310 13.78 -1.66 -11.08
CA LEU A 310 14.90 -2.06 -11.94
C LEU A 310 15.13 -1.07 -13.09
N GLY A 311 14.03 -0.56 -13.65
CA GLY A 311 14.08 0.53 -14.63
C GLY A 311 14.77 1.75 -14.04
N GLU A 312 14.26 2.27 -12.94
CA GLU A 312 14.80 3.47 -12.26
C GLU A 312 16.28 3.32 -11.87
N ILE A 313 16.68 2.17 -11.32
CA ILE A 313 18.04 2.02 -10.80
C ILE A 313 19.09 1.71 -11.87
N PHE A 314 18.74 1.07 -12.99
CA PHE A 314 19.74 0.63 -13.98
C PHE A 314 19.63 1.28 -15.35
N MET A 315 18.47 1.80 -15.73
CA MET A 315 18.18 2.07 -17.14
C MET A 315 17.57 3.45 -17.41
N GLU A 316 16.56 3.82 -16.66
CA GLU A 316 15.68 4.95 -16.96
C GLU A 316 16.33 6.27 -16.55
N GLU A 317 16.68 7.07 -17.56
CA GLU A 317 17.29 8.38 -17.39
C GLU A 317 16.59 9.41 -18.28
N GLN A 318 16.30 10.58 -17.72
CA GLN A 318 15.82 11.73 -18.49
C GLN A 318 16.94 12.75 -18.68
N ALA A 319 17.74 12.56 -19.73
CA ALA A 319 18.80 13.50 -20.11
C ALA A 319 18.32 14.45 -21.22
N PHE A 320 18.69 15.73 -21.12
CA PHE A 320 18.31 16.74 -22.11
C PHE A 320 19.54 17.45 -22.68
N ARG A 321 19.49 17.78 -23.98
CA ARG A 321 20.48 18.62 -24.65
C ARG A 321 19.77 19.75 -25.36
N LYS A 322 20.02 20.99 -24.95
CA LYS A 322 19.36 22.19 -25.52
C LYS A 322 17.82 22.07 -25.50
N GLY A 323 17.27 21.52 -24.41
CA GLY A 323 15.83 21.32 -24.22
C GLY A 323 15.24 20.13 -24.98
N GLN A 324 16.02 19.38 -25.74
CA GLN A 324 15.56 18.16 -26.41
C GLN A 324 15.91 16.92 -25.58
N HIS A 325 14.98 15.99 -25.46
CA HIS A 325 15.23 14.71 -24.79
C HIS A 325 16.27 13.90 -25.58
N GLN A 326 17.28 13.37 -24.89
CA GLN A 326 18.36 12.62 -25.54
C GLN A 326 17.93 11.21 -25.96
N PHE A 327 16.88 10.66 -25.34
CA PHE A 327 16.42 9.28 -25.57
C PHE A 327 14.93 9.22 -25.98
N PRO A 328 14.52 9.78 -27.13
CA PRO A 328 13.09 9.94 -27.49
C PRO A 328 12.48 8.67 -28.11
N SER A 329 12.93 7.48 -27.70
CA SER A 329 12.50 6.19 -28.25
C SER A 329 12.57 5.09 -27.19
N MET A 330 11.81 4.01 -27.35
CA MET A 330 11.86 2.82 -26.48
C MET A 330 13.16 1.99 -26.65
N LEU A 331 14.00 2.34 -27.64
CA LEU A 331 15.33 1.74 -27.80
C LEU A 331 16.35 2.43 -26.88
N ASP A 332 16.28 3.76 -26.81
CA ASP A 332 17.24 4.59 -26.09
C ASP A 332 16.81 4.82 -24.63
N TYR A 333 15.50 5.08 -24.40
CA TYR A 333 14.92 5.09 -23.06
C TYR A 333 14.61 3.64 -22.70
N LYS A 334 15.63 2.98 -22.17
CA LYS A 334 15.58 1.55 -21.89
C LYS A 334 14.61 1.26 -20.76
N THR A 335 13.76 0.27 -20.97
CA THR A 335 12.91 -0.33 -19.93
C THR A 335 13.32 -1.79 -19.77
N PRO A 336 13.31 -2.36 -18.55
CA PRO A 336 13.70 -3.74 -18.35
C PRO A 336 12.90 -4.70 -19.24
N THR A 337 13.55 -5.76 -19.72
CA THR A 337 12.89 -6.89 -20.37
C THR A 337 12.67 -8.01 -19.36
N PHE A 338 12.07 -9.12 -19.77
CA PHE A 338 11.92 -10.29 -18.91
C PHE A 338 13.27 -10.92 -18.52
N LEU A 339 14.36 -10.62 -19.24
CA LEU A 339 15.70 -11.15 -18.95
C LEU A 339 16.34 -10.48 -17.73
N GLU A 340 15.98 -9.24 -17.44
CA GLU A 340 16.50 -8.50 -16.29
C GLU A 340 15.71 -8.74 -15.00
N MET A 341 14.54 -9.38 -15.09
CA MET A 341 13.70 -9.64 -13.93
C MET A 341 14.29 -10.77 -13.06
N PRO A 342 14.70 -10.51 -11.82
CA PRO A 342 15.17 -11.56 -10.93
C PRO A 342 13.99 -12.33 -10.33
N PRO A 343 14.22 -13.52 -9.75
CA PRO A 343 13.27 -14.11 -8.83
C PRO A 343 12.90 -13.13 -7.71
N VAL A 344 11.60 -13.00 -7.44
CA VAL A 344 11.06 -12.17 -6.36
C VAL A 344 10.38 -13.06 -5.33
N GLU A 345 10.74 -12.87 -4.07
CA GLU A 345 10.07 -13.48 -2.93
C GLU A 345 9.27 -12.42 -2.20
N SER A 346 7.94 -12.54 -2.21
CA SER A 346 7.03 -11.54 -1.63
C SER A 346 6.38 -12.03 -0.35
N TYR A 347 6.51 -11.25 0.73
CA TYR A 347 5.83 -11.47 2.01
C TYR A 347 4.76 -10.41 2.21
N LEU A 348 3.51 -10.84 2.38
CA LEU A 348 2.40 -9.97 2.73
C LEU A 348 2.29 -9.92 4.26
N ILE A 349 2.45 -8.72 4.83
CA ILE A 349 2.33 -8.46 6.27
C ILE A 349 0.95 -7.87 6.54
N GLU A 350 0.21 -8.47 7.47
CA GLU A 350 -1.18 -8.12 7.74
C GLU A 350 -1.36 -7.50 9.13
N THR A 351 -1.16 -6.18 9.25
CA THR A 351 -1.40 -5.45 10.51
C THR A 351 -2.87 -5.14 10.78
N ASN A 352 -3.77 -5.37 9.82
CA ASN A 352 -5.20 -5.08 9.88
C ASN A 352 -5.51 -3.65 10.37
N ASP A 353 -5.30 -2.67 9.49
CA ASP A 353 -5.51 -1.26 9.85
C ASP A 353 -6.97 -0.96 10.18
N ALA A 354 -7.24 -0.37 11.35
CA ALA A 354 -8.59 -0.18 11.87
C ALA A 354 -9.52 0.66 10.98
N GLU A 355 -8.97 1.47 10.07
CA GLU A 355 -9.74 2.35 9.18
C GLU A 355 -9.77 1.86 7.72
N GLY A 356 -8.98 0.84 7.41
CA GLY A 356 -8.96 0.21 6.10
C GLY A 356 -10.18 -0.67 5.86
N PRO A 357 -10.63 -0.84 4.60
CA PRO A 357 -11.70 -1.79 4.29
C PRO A 357 -11.22 -3.20 4.64
N PHE A 358 -11.90 -3.83 5.61
CA PHE A 358 -11.50 -5.10 6.22
C PHE A 358 -10.08 -5.13 6.81
N GLY A 359 -9.47 -3.98 7.10
CA GLY A 359 -8.07 -3.90 7.53
C GLY A 359 -7.07 -3.54 6.43
N ALA A 360 -7.51 -3.36 5.18
CA ALA A 360 -6.62 -3.22 4.03
C ALA A 360 -5.96 -1.84 3.91
N LYS A 361 -4.72 -1.84 3.44
CA LYS A 361 -3.93 -0.68 3.03
C LYS A 361 -3.55 -0.81 1.54
N GLU A 362 -2.74 0.11 1.04
CA GLU A 362 -2.28 0.08 -0.34
C GLU A 362 -1.17 -0.95 -0.61
N VAL A 363 -0.93 -1.25 -1.89
CA VAL A 363 0.23 -2.03 -2.40
C VAL A 363 0.71 -1.55 -3.78
N GLY A 364 0.16 -0.45 -4.29
CA GLY A 364 0.41 -0.01 -5.66
C GLY A 364 1.74 0.73 -5.83
N GLN A 365 2.23 1.39 -4.79
CA GLN A 365 3.41 2.27 -4.87
C GLN A 365 4.42 2.03 -3.75
N GLY A 366 3.98 1.68 -2.53
CA GLY A 366 4.90 1.56 -1.40
C GLY A 366 5.90 0.41 -1.51
N ALA A 367 5.60 -0.63 -2.28
CA ALA A 367 6.51 -1.75 -2.51
C ALA A 367 7.72 -1.37 -3.37
N LEU A 368 7.63 -0.33 -4.20
CA LEU A 368 8.76 0.13 -5.05
C LEU A 368 9.89 0.73 -4.22
N LEU A 369 9.52 1.58 -3.25
CA LEU A 369 10.41 2.50 -2.56
C LEU A 369 11.69 1.90 -1.95
N PRO A 370 11.65 0.73 -1.26
CA PRO A 370 12.87 0.18 -0.68
C PRO A 370 13.80 -0.47 -1.72
N ILE A 371 13.36 -0.75 -2.94
CA ILE A 371 14.10 -1.60 -3.88
C ILE A 371 15.34 -0.88 -4.43
N PRO A 372 15.25 0.35 -4.99
CA PRO A 372 16.44 1.05 -5.45
C PRO A 372 17.51 1.22 -4.36
N PRO A 373 17.20 1.70 -3.14
CA PRO A 373 18.24 1.81 -2.11
C PRO A 373 18.77 0.46 -1.61
N ALA A 374 17.96 -0.61 -1.59
CA ALA A 374 18.45 -1.95 -1.23
C ALA A 374 19.49 -2.47 -2.23
N ILE A 375 19.23 -2.30 -3.54
CA ILE A 375 20.18 -2.65 -4.61
C ILE A 375 21.44 -1.77 -4.52
N ALA A 376 21.31 -0.47 -4.32
CA ALA A 376 22.47 0.43 -4.18
C ALA A 376 23.35 0.06 -2.96
N ASN A 377 22.73 -0.32 -1.84
CA ASN A 377 23.44 -0.84 -0.67
C ASN A 377 24.11 -2.21 -0.98
N ALA A 378 23.46 -3.06 -1.77
CA ALA A 378 24.02 -4.33 -2.20
C ALA A 378 25.23 -4.14 -3.13
N VAL A 379 25.19 -3.17 -4.04
CA VAL A 379 26.33 -2.79 -4.89
C VAL A 379 27.49 -2.33 -4.01
N TYR A 380 27.23 -1.43 -3.05
CA TYR A 380 28.27 -1.03 -2.09
C TYR A 380 28.85 -2.21 -1.32
N ASN A 381 28.01 -3.14 -0.86
CA ASN A 381 28.46 -4.35 -0.18
C ASN A 381 29.33 -5.24 -1.09
N ALA A 382 29.07 -5.26 -2.40
CA ALA A 382 29.79 -6.07 -3.38
C ALA A 382 31.20 -5.53 -3.73
N ILE A 383 31.34 -4.22 -3.85
CA ILE A 383 32.57 -3.58 -4.39
C ILE A 383 33.23 -2.58 -3.43
N GLY A 384 32.60 -2.23 -2.31
CA GLY A 384 33.12 -1.25 -1.36
C GLY A 384 33.11 0.20 -1.86
N ALA A 385 32.45 0.47 -2.98
CA ALA A 385 32.35 1.79 -3.61
C ALA A 385 30.90 2.26 -3.68
N ARG A 386 30.66 3.57 -3.57
CA ARG A 386 29.32 4.17 -3.54
C ARG A 386 29.00 4.86 -4.87
N ILE A 387 27.78 4.66 -5.35
CA ILE A 387 27.23 5.34 -6.52
C ILE A 387 25.99 6.10 -6.04
N ASP A 388 26.10 7.42 -5.91
CA ASP A 388 25.07 8.30 -5.33
C ASP A 388 24.23 8.99 -6.40
N GLU A 389 24.27 8.49 -7.64
CA GLU A 389 23.52 9.03 -8.77
C GLU A 389 22.92 7.88 -9.57
N LEU A 390 21.59 7.90 -9.70
CA LEU A 390 20.87 6.96 -10.55
C LEU A 390 20.84 7.47 -12.00
N PRO A 391 20.77 6.56 -12.99
CA PRO A 391 20.92 5.12 -12.86
C PRO A 391 22.37 4.71 -12.49
N ILE A 392 22.52 3.57 -11.82
CA ILE A 392 23.79 2.87 -11.56
C ILE A 392 24.22 2.18 -12.86
N THR A 393 24.87 2.95 -13.74
CA THR A 393 25.35 2.42 -15.02
C THR A 393 26.71 1.71 -14.87
N PRO A 394 27.05 0.80 -15.79
CA PRO A 394 28.36 0.14 -15.77
C PRO A 394 29.55 1.12 -15.78
N GLU A 395 29.43 2.24 -16.49
CA GLU A 395 30.47 3.28 -16.53
C GLU A 395 30.69 3.92 -15.16
N LYS A 396 29.62 4.17 -14.39
CA LYS A 396 29.73 4.69 -13.02
C LYS A 396 30.35 3.68 -12.07
N VAL A 397 30.04 2.39 -12.24
CA VAL A 397 30.65 1.30 -11.48
C VAL A 397 32.15 1.21 -11.75
N LEU A 398 32.56 1.17 -13.03
CA LEU A 398 33.97 1.13 -13.43
C LEU A 398 34.73 2.39 -12.97
N ALA A 399 34.11 3.56 -13.06
CA ALA A 399 34.71 4.79 -12.55
C ALA A 399 34.94 4.72 -11.03
N ALA A 400 33.99 4.15 -10.27
CA ALA A 400 34.12 3.98 -8.82
C ALA A 400 35.24 2.99 -8.45
N LEU A 401 35.35 1.88 -9.18
CA LEU A 401 36.45 0.90 -9.02
C LEU A 401 37.82 1.53 -9.34
N ALA A 402 37.90 2.32 -10.42
CA ALA A 402 39.13 3.02 -10.78
C ALA A 402 39.58 4.05 -9.74
N LEU A 403 38.64 4.70 -9.03
CA LEU A 403 38.97 5.57 -7.90
C LEU A 403 39.54 4.76 -6.73
N GLN A 404 38.95 3.60 -6.43
CA GLN A 404 39.41 2.70 -5.39
C GLN A 404 40.84 2.19 -5.64
N GLU A 405 41.17 1.80 -6.88
CA GLU A 405 42.51 1.37 -7.28
C GLU A 405 43.56 2.47 -7.08
N LYS A 406 43.18 3.74 -7.25
CA LYS A 406 44.05 4.90 -7.03
C LYS A 406 44.19 5.27 -5.55
N GLY A 407 43.47 4.61 -4.65
CA GLY A 407 43.40 4.97 -3.23
C GLY A 407 42.64 6.29 -2.98
N GLU A 408 41.81 6.71 -3.94
CA GLU A 408 40.93 7.88 -3.80
C GLU A 408 39.61 7.46 -3.15
N LEU A 409 38.77 8.45 -2.80
CA LEU A 409 37.43 8.17 -2.29
C LEU A 409 36.61 7.49 -3.40
N ALA A 410 36.31 6.20 -3.22
CA ALA A 410 35.56 5.37 -4.16
C ALA A 410 34.06 5.71 -4.18
N GLN A 411 33.75 6.92 -4.63
CA GLN A 411 32.40 7.48 -4.66
C GLN A 411 32.16 8.21 -5.98
N VAL A 412 31.11 7.82 -6.70
CA VAL A 412 30.67 8.47 -7.94
C VAL A 412 29.28 9.06 -7.72
N GLY A 413 29.09 10.31 -8.14
CA GLY A 413 27.83 11.00 -8.00
C GLY A 413 27.92 12.46 -8.46
N PRO A 414 26.92 13.29 -8.14
CA PRO A 414 26.90 14.67 -8.58
C PRO A 414 28.10 15.45 -8.03
N SER A 415 28.92 16.02 -8.92
CA SER A 415 30.11 16.78 -8.51
C SER A 415 29.81 18.14 -7.87
N LYS A 416 28.56 18.60 -7.98
CA LYS A 416 28.08 19.89 -7.49
C LYS A 416 26.63 19.77 -7.04
N PHE A 417 26.28 20.50 -5.99
CA PHE A 417 24.89 20.73 -5.63
C PHE A 417 24.32 21.89 -6.47
N PRO A 418 23.00 21.92 -6.70
CA PRO A 418 22.35 23.09 -7.29
C PRO A 418 22.67 24.33 -6.45
N ASP A 419 23.00 25.43 -7.12
CA ASP A 419 23.12 26.74 -6.46
C ASP A 419 21.70 27.26 -6.19
N TYR A 420 21.11 26.76 -5.09
CA TYR A 420 19.79 27.14 -4.64
C TYR A 420 19.86 27.59 -3.19
N GLN A 421 19.46 28.83 -2.94
CA GLN A 421 19.31 29.35 -1.60
C GLN A 421 18.00 28.82 -1.01
N TRP A 422 18.10 27.81 -0.16
CA TRP A 422 16.96 27.30 0.60
C TRP A 422 16.43 28.38 1.55
N PRO A 423 15.10 28.52 1.69
CA PRO A 423 14.53 29.38 2.71
C PRO A 423 14.88 28.85 4.11
N ASP A 424 14.84 29.73 5.11
CA ASP A 424 15.03 29.32 6.51
C ASP A 424 14.02 28.21 6.87
N PRO A 425 14.47 27.11 7.50
CA PRO A 425 13.57 26.05 7.93
C PRO A 425 12.50 26.58 8.87
N ILE A 426 11.25 26.22 8.62
CA ILE A 426 10.16 26.48 9.56
C ILE A 426 10.30 25.48 10.71
N LYS A 427 10.59 25.97 11.90
CA LYS A 427 10.56 25.13 13.11
C LYS A 427 9.11 24.92 13.53
N ILE A 428 8.71 23.67 13.62
CA ILE A 428 7.40 23.25 14.13
C ILE A 428 7.67 22.42 15.39
N ASP A 429 7.08 22.81 16.51
CA ASP A 429 7.20 22.02 17.72
C ASP A 429 6.38 20.72 17.58
N PRO A 430 6.88 19.58 18.09
CA PRO A 430 6.14 18.33 18.01
C PRO A 430 4.78 18.44 18.69
N VAL A 431 3.78 17.72 18.16
CA VAL A 431 2.40 17.70 18.70
C VAL A 431 2.36 17.28 20.18
N TRP A 432 3.36 16.52 20.63
CA TRP A 432 3.52 16.00 21.99
C TRP A 432 4.38 16.87 22.91
N TYR A 433 4.84 18.04 22.48
CA TYR A 433 5.75 18.85 23.31
C TYR A 433 5.09 19.29 24.62
N ASP A 434 3.76 19.53 24.61
CA ASP A 434 2.99 20.00 25.78
C ASP A 434 1.72 19.15 26.08
N GLU A 435 1.46 18.07 25.35
CA GLU A 435 0.25 17.24 25.52
C GLU A 435 0.56 15.80 25.94
N PRO A 436 -0.27 15.18 26.80
CA PRO A 436 -0.08 13.78 27.20
C PRO A 436 -0.40 12.81 26.05
N PRO A 437 0.22 11.60 26.02
CA PRO A 437 0.07 10.60 24.97
C PRO A 437 -1.36 10.30 24.53
N GLU A 438 -2.31 10.33 25.46
CA GLU A 438 -3.71 10.00 25.20
C GLU A 438 -4.43 11.01 24.30
N LYS A 439 -3.81 12.18 24.03
CA LYS A 439 -4.35 13.21 23.11
C LYS A 439 -3.68 13.22 21.74
N TRP A 440 -2.61 12.46 21.53
CA TRP A 440 -1.82 12.53 20.30
C TRP A 440 -2.58 11.98 19.09
N VAL A 441 -3.46 11.00 19.33
CA VAL A 441 -4.24 10.32 18.30
C VAL A 441 -5.67 10.10 18.79
N GLU A 442 -6.65 10.87 18.26
CA GLU A 442 -8.04 10.41 18.28
C GLU A 442 -8.21 9.39 17.15
N THR A 443 -8.03 8.10 17.45
CA THR A 443 -8.53 7.02 16.60
C THR A 443 -9.98 6.75 16.94
N ARG A 444 -10.84 6.83 15.93
CA ARG A 444 -12.22 6.38 16.01
C ARG A 444 -12.34 5.09 15.22
N ARG A 445 -12.84 4.04 15.84
CA ARG A 445 -13.31 2.86 15.13
C ARG A 445 -14.44 3.27 14.18
N ARG A 446 -14.72 2.43 13.19
CA ARG A 446 -15.76 2.67 12.18
C ARG A 446 -17.16 2.88 12.76
N ASP A 447 -17.42 2.38 13.96
CA ASP A 447 -18.66 2.57 14.74
C ASP A 447 -18.69 3.89 15.56
N GLY A 448 -17.65 4.72 15.44
CA GLY A 448 -17.51 5.99 16.16
C GLY A 448 -16.97 5.86 17.59
N SER A 449 -16.68 4.65 18.08
CA SER A 449 -16.05 4.44 19.37
C SER A 449 -14.56 4.85 19.36
N LYS A 450 -14.05 5.32 20.50
CA LYS A 450 -12.61 5.56 20.67
C LYS A 450 -11.89 4.21 20.73
N CYS A 451 -10.75 4.08 20.04
CA CYS A 451 -9.96 2.84 20.04
C CYS A 451 -9.54 2.41 21.44
#